data_AF-A0A3M1A6G6-F1
#
_entry.id   AF-A0A3M1A6G6-F1
#
_cell.length_a   1.000
_cell.length_b   1.000
_cell.length_c   1.000
_cell.angle_alpha   90.00
_cell.angle_beta   90.00
_cell.angle_gamma   90.00
#
_symmetry.space_group_name_H-M   'P 1'
#
loop_
_entity.id
_entity.type
_entity.pdbx_description
1 polymer ?
#
loop_
_entity_poly.entity_id
_entity_poly.type
_entity_poly.pdbx_seq_one_letter_code
_entity_poly.pdbx_strand_id
1 'polypeptide(L)' 'MTNAHRIDMVPLREHLGHPPGTAGRRVDGYVFPIDERPAIRWGQDPYALASNGDGTRLEEGVHYLLAYYMGLAHGFFKED' A
#
# COMPACT_ATOMS: atom_id res chain seq x y z
N MET A 1 3.71 -3.62 -8.02
CA MET A 1 2.69 -4.61 -8.44
C MET A 1 1.39 -3.85 -8.71
N THR A 2 0.69 -4.12 -9.83
CA THR A 2 -0.50 -3.34 -10.23
C THR A 2 -1.69 -4.25 -10.52
N ASN A 3 -2.83 -3.93 -9.92
CA ASN A 3 -4.12 -4.58 -10.13
C ASN A 3 -5.02 -3.82 -11.13
N ALA A 4 -4.50 -2.77 -11.78
CA ALA A 4 -5.27 -1.93 -12.72
C ALA A 4 -5.74 -2.67 -13.99
N HIS A 5 -5.18 -3.85 -14.27
CA HIS A 5 -5.52 -4.69 -15.42
C HIS A 5 -6.69 -5.65 -15.16
N ARG A 6 -7.21 -5.70 -13.93
CA ARG A 6 -8.29 -6.62 -13.54
C ARG A 6 -9.63 -6.20 -14.16
N ILE A 7 -10.28 -7.16 -14.81
CA ILE A 7 -11.56 -6.94 -15.51
C ILE A 7 -12.77 -6.83 -14.57
N ASP A 8 -12.63 -7.28 -13.32
CA ASP A 8 -13.66 -7.19 -12.29
C ASP A 8 -13.59 -5.89 -11.46
N MET A 9 -12.74 -4.95 -11.89
CA MET A 9 -12.62 -3.61 -11.30
C MET A 9 -13.42 -2.58 -12.09
N VAL A 10 -14.16 -1.75 -11.36
CA VAL A 10 -14.79 -0.53 -11.87
C VAL A 10 -13.93 0.66 -11.45
N PRO A 11 -13.37 1.43 -12.40
CA PRO A 11 -12.60 2.63 -12.08
C PRO A 11 -13.42 3.64 -11.30
N LEU A 12 -12.79 4.26 -10.29
CA LEU A 12 -13.37 5.42 -9.63
C LEU A 12 -13.38 6.62 -10.58
N ARG A 13 -14.39 7.46 -10.41
CA ARG A 13 -14.55 8.68 -11.21
C ARG A 13 -13.53 9.73 -10.78
N GLU A 14 -13.03 10.50 -11.74
CA GLU A 14 -11.99 11.51 -11.54
C GLU A 14 -12.33 12.54 -10.45
N HIS A 15 -13.60 12.94 -10.33
CA HIS A 15 -14.06 13.91 -9.32
C HIS A 15 -13.87 13.44 -7.87
N LEU A 16 -13.54 12.17 -7.64
CA LEU A 16 -13.22 11.62 -6.32
C LEU A 16 -11.74 11.83 -5.92
N GLY A 17 -10.95 12.54 -6.75
CA GLY A 17 -9.56 12.86 -6.44
C GLY A 17 -8.55 11.82 -6.90
N HIS A 18 -8.96 10.85 -7.72
CA HIS A 18 -8.08 9.84 -8.29
C HIS A 18 -7.85 10.09 -9.79
N PRO A 19 -6.61 10.03 -10.28
CA PRO A 19 -6.36 9.99 -11.71
C PRO A 19 -7.10 8.80 -12.37
N PRO A 20 -7.60 8.94 -13.61
CA PRO A 20 -8.32 7.86 -14.29
C PRO A 20 -7.54 6.55 -14.29
N GLY A 21 -8.20 5.45 -13.89
CA GLY A 21 -7.60 4.10 -13.89
C GLY A 21 -6.59 3.82 -12.77
N THR A 22 -6.38 4.74 -11.82
CA THR A 22 -5.46 4.53 -10.69
C THR A 22 -6.15 4.04 -9.42
N ALA A 23 -7.46 4.25 -9.32
CA ALA A 23 -8.29 3.77 -8.21
C ALA A 23 -9.55 3.09 -8.74
N GLY A 24 -10.08 2.14 -7.98
CA GLY A 24 -11.23 1.36 -8.37
C GLY A 24 -11.82 0.55 -7.22
N ARG A 25 -13.00 -0.01 -7.49
CA ARG A 25 -13.68 -0.94 -6.59
C ARG A 25 -14.14 -2.16 -7.37
N ARG A 26 -14.39 -3.25 -6.68
CA ARG A 26 -15.01 -4.44 -7.25
C ARG A 26 -16.44 -4.14 -7.73
N VAL A 27 -16.93 -4.94 -8.66
CA VAL A 27 -18.32 -4.88 -9.15
C VAL A 27 -19.37 -5.03 -8.04
N ASP A 28 -19.02 -5.67 -6.92
CA ASP A 28 -19.86 -5.82 -5.72
C ASP A 28 -19.88 -4.56 -4.83
N GLY A 29 -19.13 -3.53 -5.19
CA GLY A 29 -19.04 -2.25 -4.46
C GLY A 29 -17.94 -2.21 -3.40
N TYR A 30 -17.26 -3.32 -3.10
CA TYR A 30 -16.22 -3.39 -2.09
C TYR A 30 -14.82 -3.06 -2.64
N VAL A 31 -13.92 -2.69 -1.74
CA VAL A 31 -12.49 -2.51 -1.98
C VAL A 31 -11.77 -3.87 -2.13
N PHE A 32 -10.49 -3.88 -2.52
CA PHE A 32 -9.74 -5.14 -2.62
C PHE A 32 -9.79 -5.94 -1.31
N PRO A 33 -9.93 -7.28 -1.40
CA PRO A 33 -9.63 -8.20 -0.31
C PRO A 33 -8.25 -7.92 0.26
N ILE A 34 -8.13 -8.13 1.57
CA ILE A 34 -6.98 -7.69 2.36
C ILE A 34 -5.68 -8.40 1.96
N ASP A 35 -5.81 -9.65 1.52
CA ASP A 35 -4.80 -10.57 1.02
C ASP A 35 -4.31 -10.24 -0.40
N GLU A 36 -5.08 -9.46 -1.17
CA GLU A 36 -4.74 -9.03 -2.53
C GLU A 36 -4.12 -7.62 -2.57
N ARG A 37 -3.92 -7.00 -1.40
CA ARG A 37 -3.34 -5.66 -1.30
C ARG A 37 -1.81 -5.72 -1.17
N PRO A 38 -1.09 -4.88 -1.91
CA PRO A 38 0.38 -4.87 -1.89
C PRO A 38 0.99 -4.44 -0.54
N ALA A 39 0.26 -3.72 0.31
CA ALA A 39 0.62 -3.48 1.72
C ALA A 39 -0.60 -2.96 2.49
N ILE A 40 -0.76 -3.40 3.74
CA ILE A 40 -1.79 -2.88 4.66
C ILE A 40 -1.09 -1.97 5.64
N ARG A 41 -1.15 -0.67 5.39
CA ARG A 41 -0.85 0.35 6.38
C ARG A 41 -2.15 1.14 6.57
N TRP A 42 -2.51 1.44 7.81
CA TRP A 42 -3.78 2.11 8.12
C TRP A 42 -3.99 3.47 7.43
N GLY A 43 -2.91 4.09 6.91
CA GLY A 43 -2.99 5.34 6.15
C GLY A 43 -3.07 5.21 4.63
N GLN A 44 -3.03 4.01 4.06
CA GLN A 44 -3.00 3.82 2.61
C GLN A 44 -4.43 3.79 2.03
N ASP A 45 -4.58 4.38 0.85
CA ASP A 45 -5.86 4.43 0.14
C ASP A 45 -6.33 3.02 -0.25
N PRO A 46 -7.47 2.54 0.27
CA PRO A 46 -7.97 1.20 -0.01
C PRO A 46 -8.50 1.00 -1.44
N TYR A 47 -8.70 2.09 -2.19
CA TYR A 47 -9.16 2.06 -3.59
C TYR A 47 -8.01 2.08 -4.60
N ALA A 48 -6.78 2.36 -4.17
CA ALA A 48 -5.62 2.40 -5.07
C ALA A 48 -5.39 1.04 -5.73
N LEU A 49 -5.34 1.02 -7.07
CA LEU A 49 -5.12 -0.19 -7.86
C LEU A 49 -3.64 -0.53 -8.03
N ALA A 50 -2.74 0.41 -7.75
CA ALA A 50 -1.30 0.22 -7.88
C ALA A 50 -0.58 0.76 -6.65
N SER A 51 0.44 0.03 -6.19
CA SER A 51 1.43 0.53 -5.23
C SER A 51 2.77 0.71 -5.96
N ASN A 52 3.31 1.92 -5.86
CA ASN A 52 4.59 2.32 -6.47
C ASN A 52 5.73 2.29 -5.45
N GLY A 53 5.75 1.28 -4.58
CA GLY A 53 6.88 1.04 -3.68
C GLY A 53 8.05 0.44 -4.45
N ASP A 54 9.19 1.12 -4.42
CA ASP A 54 10.50 0.64 -4.88
C ASP A 54 11.30 -0.04 -3.76
N GLY A 55 10.72 -0.10 -2.55
CA GLY A 55 11.35 -0.64 -1.35
C GLY A 55 12.39 0.30 -0.70
N THR A 56 12.60 1.50 -1.24
CA THR A 56 13.62 2.45 -0.74
C THR A 56 13.04 3.47 0.24
N ARG A 57 11.71 3.58 0.31
CA ARG A 57 11.02 4.56 1.15
C ARG A 57 10.66 4.00 2.52
N LEU A 58 11.02 4.75 3.55
CA LEU A 58 10.50 4.59 4.89
C LEU A 58 9.10 5.19 4.93
N GLU A 59 8.09 4.36 5.16
CA GLU A 59 6.71 4.82 5.32
C GLU A 59 6.25 4.63 6.78
N GLU A 60 5.33 5.49 7.21
CA GLU A 60 4.63 5.37 8.48
C GLU A 60 3.61 4.23 8.42
N GLY A 61 3.53 3.41 9.45
CA GLY A 61 2.73 2.17 9.44
C GLY A 61 3.59 0.99 9.88
N VAL A 62 3.48 0.69 11.15
CA VAL A 62 4.38 -0.17 11.94
C VAL A 62 4.37 -1.62 11.43
N HIS A 63 5.54 -2.17 11.12
CA HIS A 63 5.90 -3.57 11.41
C HIS A 63 7.44 -3.77 11.52
N TYR A 64 8.26 -2.99 10.80
CA TYR A 64 9.73 -3.16 10.84
C TYR A 64 10.52 -2.01 11.46
N LEU A 65 9.99 -0.78 11.41
CA LEU A 65 10.77 0.38 11.86
C LEU A 65 10.97 0.43 13.37
N LEU A 66 9.96 0.07 14.16
CA LEU A 66 10.11 0.06 15.61
C LEU A 66 11.21 -0.92 16.05
N ALA A 67 11.20 -2.15 15.54
CA ALA A 67 12.23 -3.14 15.87
C ALA A 67 13.62 -2.69 15.39
N TYR A 68 13.72 -2.13 14.19
CA TYR A 68 14.97 -1.58 13.65
C TYR A 68 15.53 -0.44 14.52
N TYR A 69 14.72 0.57 14.83
CA TYR A 69 15.16 1.70 15.66
C TYR A 69 15.42 1.30 17.11
N MET A 70 14.69 0.32 17.66
CA MET A 70 15.01 -0.26 18.97
C MET A 70 16.36 -0.99 18.92
N GLY A 71 16.66 -1.73 17.85
CA GLY A 71 17.96 -2.37 17.66
C GLY A 71 19.11 -1.37 17.54
N LEU A 72 18.91 -0.25 16.85
CA LEU A 72 19.86 0.86 16.83
C LEU A 72 20.06 1.48 18.22
N ALA A 73 18.96 1.82 18.91
CA ALA A 73 19.00 2.44 20.24
C ALA A 73 19.67 1.54 21.30
N HIS A 74 19.51 0.22 21.19
CA HIS A 74 20.14 -0.76 22.07
C HIS A 74 21.51 -1.26 21.59
N GLY A 75 22.01 -0.79 20.45
CA GLY A 75 23.33 -1.14 19.93
C GLY A 75 23.46 -2.58 19.44
N PHE A 76 22.38 -3.19 18.94
CA PHE A 76 22.36 -4.57 18.45
C PHE A 76 22.94 -4.76 17.04
N PHE A 77 23.13 -3.68 16.29
CA PHE A 77 23.83 -3.71 15.00
C PHE A 77 25.27 -3.23 15.19
N LYS A 78 26.26 -4.09 14.93
CA LYS A 78 27.68 -3.75 14.82
C LYS A 78 28.14 -4.09 13.39
N GLU A 79 28.83 -3.15 12.76
CA GLU A 79 29.59 -3.43 11.53
C GLU A 79 30.93 -4.06 11.93
N ASP A 80 31.31 -5.13 11.24
CA ASP A 80 32.65 -5.75 11.33
C ASP A 80 33.69 -4.94 10.54
#